data_AF-A0A931ZYC7-F1
#
_entry.id   AF-A0A931ZYC7-F1
#
_cell.length_a   1.000
_cell.length_b   1.000
_cell.length_c   1.000
_cell.angle_alpha   90.00
_cell.angle_beta   90.00
_cell.angle_gamma   90.00
#
_symmetry.space_group_name_H-M   'P 1'
#
loop_
_entity.id
_entity.type
_entity.pdbx_description
1 polymer ?
#
loop_
_entity_poly.entity_id
_entity_poly.type
_entity_poly.pdbx_seq_one_letter_code
_entity_poly.pdbx_strand_id
1 'polypeptide(L)'
;MNLHAVWDYQLYLLQLEQYELARYWKLLRLKGFFPPKSGLRKSLHWTLKARAIWLLACAMHLAILAFALERLSRLDYALGFTALGVWVLLVATSPCVLYTLSTILLWPADFFVKRRIIAAAHRKMRGLPNVTVIAVAGSYGKTTTKRVLQAVLSAKFTVAATPESVNTPLGIARFILQEVRPSTTVLILELGEHYRGDVARLCAIARPDIAVITGINEAHLERMGDVATAAATVFEAVRHAKPNAFVVLNADDENVRAHGNRIVIPPDRLAFFSATNHPLCRYRISNEQFPEDGSGIRGTLTFPEEDERTALHFHIPLVGAYALGTLVAACLVARHLGLNRTEIQIGIGQIRPVEHRLQVLKGTDEILIIDDSYSGNPAGVREAIGVLSRFRSRRKIYLTPGLVETGSRAAQLHREIGAALARVADVVILIRNSVTPLLAEGLRQSGFQERHIVWFEHAAAAHAALPHILKPGDVILFQNDWGDQYG
;
A
#
# COMPACT_ATOMS: atom_id res chain seq x y z
N MET A 1 24.38 -12.47 -26.44
CA MET A 1 23.36 -12.37 -25.37
C MET A 1 24.05 -12.62 -24.05
N ASN A 2 23.96 -11.69 -23.08
CA ASN A 2 24.69 -11.82 -21.82
C ASN A 2 23.99 -12.86 -20.93
N LEU A 3 24.60 -14.05 -20.74
CA LEU A 3 24.06 -15.13 -19.90
C LEU A 3 23.79 -14.64 -18.47
N HIS A 4 24.61 -13.75 -17.94
CA HIS A 4 24.42 -13.14 -16.63
C HIS A 4 23.09 -12.37 -16.54
N ALA A 5 22.70 -11.68 -17.60
CA ALA A 5 21.46 -10.91 -17.64
C ALA A 5 20.21 -11.79 -17.57
N VAL A 6 20.29 -13.04 -18.04
CA VAL A 6 19.17 -13.99 -17.95
C VAL A 6 19.01 -14.50 -16.52
N TRP A 7 20.10 -14.82 -15.83
CA TRP A 7 20.09 -15.24 -14.43
C TRP A 7 19.52 -14.12 -13.53
N ASP A 8 20.05 -12.91 -13.65
CA ASP A 8 19.58 -11.76 -12.87
C ASP A 8 18.11 -11.45 -13.15
N TYR A 9 17.69 -11.50 -14.42
CA TYR A 9 16.30 -11.27 -14.80
C TYR A 9 15.35 -12.31 -14.20
N GLN A 10 15.68 -13.59 -14.30
CA GLN A 10 14.81 -14.65 -13.77
C GLN A 10 14.79 -14.66 -12.24
N LEU A 11 15.88 -14.29 -11.57
CA LEU A 11 15.91 -14.09 -10.12
C LEU A 11 15.12 -12.85 -9.71
N TYR A 12 15.19 -11.78 -10.51
CA TYR A 12 14.39 -10.57 -10.32
C TYR A 12 12.90 -10.89 -10.40
N LEU A 13 12.45 -11.64 -11.41
CA LEU A 13 11.04 -12.06 -11.50
C LEU A 13 10.61 -12.92 -10.31
N LEU A 14 11.48 -13.82 -9.82
CA LEU A 14 11.19 -14.61 -8.63
C LEU A 14 11.07 -13.74 -7.37
N GLN A 15 11.95 -12.75 -7.24
CA GLN A 15 11.90 -11.79 -6.14
C GLN A 15 10.67 -10.88 -6.22
N LEU A 16 10.28 -10.46 -7.42
CA LEU A 16 9.11 -9.61 -7.67
C LEU A 16 7.82 -10.30 -7.18
N GLU A 17 7.73 -11.61 -7.39
CA GLU A 17 6.63 -12.45 -6.91
C GLU A 17 6.83 -12.98 -5.48
N GLN A 18 7.69 -12.32 -4.69
CA GLN A 18 7.95 -12.65 -3.27
C GLN A 18 8.37 -14.12 -3.03
N TYR A 19 9.02 -14.74 -4.01
CA TYR A 19 9.43 -16.15 -3.99
C TYR A 19 8.27 -17.15 -3.98
N GLU A 20 7.05 -16.73 -4.36
CA GLU A 20 5.90 -17.62 -4.55
C GLU A 20 5.98 -18.34 -5.90
N LEU A 21 6.31 -19.63 -5.88
CA LEU A 21 6.64 -20.39 -7.09
C LEU A 21 5.51 -20.42 -8.12
N ALA A 22 4.26 -20.57 -7.68
CA ALA A 22 3.12 -20.58 -8.60
C ALA A 22 2.97 -19.25 -9.38
N ARG A 23 3.16 -18.13 -8.69
CA ARG A 23 3.08 -16.79 -9.31
C ARG A 23 4.29 -16.51 -10.17
N TYR A 24 5.48 -16.89 -9.70
CA TYR A 24 6.72 -16.81 -10.47
C TYR A 24 6.59 -17.51 -11.82
N TRP A 25 6.11 -18.76 -11.85
CA TRP A 25 5.93 -19.50 -13.11
C TRP A 25 4.86 -18.89 -14.01
N LYS A 26 3.77 -18.35 -13.44
CA LYS A 26 2.76 -17.62 -14.21
C LYS A 26 3.36 -16.37 -14.86
N LEU A 27 4.11 -15.56 -14.10
CA LEU A 27 4.74 -14.35 -14.58
C LEU A 27 5.82 -14.65 -15.64
N LEU A 28 6.66 -15.65 -15.40
CA LEU A 28 7.72 -16.06 -16.34
C LEU A 28 7.16 -16.54 -17.68
N ARG A 29 6.01 -17.22 -17.69
CA ARG A 29 5.31 -17.59 -18.94
C ARG A 29 4.76 -16.39 -19.69
N LEU A 30 4.28 -15.38 -18.97
CA LEU A 30 3.73 -14.16 -19.55
C LEU A 30 4.82 -13.25 -20.14
N LYS A 31 5.92 -13.05 -19.40
CA LYS A 31 7.01 -12.13 -19.78
C LYS A 31 8.10 -12.80 -20.63
N GLY A 32 8.10 -14.12 -20.71
CA GLY A 32 9.15 -14.90 -21.35
C GLY A 32 10.40 -15.05 -20.47
N PHE A 33 11.29 -15.93 -20.91
CA PHE A 33 12.48 -16.34 -20.17
C PHE A 33 13.69 -15.40 -20.30
N PHE A 34 13.60 -14.39 -21.17
CA PHE A 34 14.68 -13.47 -21.49
C PHE A 34 14.33 -12.04 -21.09
N PRO A 35 15.31 -11.21 -20.69
CA PRO A 35 15.06 -9.83 -20.33
C PRO A 35 14.48 -9.03 -21.51
N PRO A 36 13.54 -8.10 -21.26
CA PRO A 36 12.97 -7.26 -22.31
C PRO A 36 14.01 -6.29 -22.88
N LYS A 37 13.88 -5.96 -24.18
CA LYS A 37 14.77 -5.00 -24.86
C LYS A 37 14.69 -3.58 -24.27
N SER A 38 13.55 -3.21 -23.69
CA SER A 38 13.31 -1.92 -23.05
C SER A 38 14.01 -1.76 -21.69
N GLY A 39 14.66 -2.81 -21.17
CA GLY A 39 15.19 -2.82 -19.80
C GLY A 39 14.09 -3.02 -18.74
N LEU A 40 14.51 -3.17 -17.49
CA LEU A 40 13.65 -3.31 -16.32
C LEU A 40 13.50 -1.95 -15.63
N ARG A 41 12.32 -1.63 -15.07
CA ARG A 41 12.13 -0.37 -14.31
C ARG A 41 12.80 -0.44 -12.94
N LYS A 42 12.85 -1.63 -12.32
CA LYS A 42 13.53 -1.86 -11.03
C LYS A 42 14.70 -2.82 -11.19
N SER A 43 15.62 -2.75 -10.22
CA SER A 43 16.78 -3.62 -10.15
C SER A 43 16.56 -4.77 -9.16
N LEU A 44 17.30 -5.86 -9.36
CA LEU A 44 17.37 -6.97 -8.42
C LEU A 44 18.00 -6.50 -7.10
N HIS A 45 17.29 -6.69 -5.98
CA HIS A 45 17.82 -6.41 -4.65
C HIS A 45 18.49 -7.67 -4.06
N TRP A 46 19.80 -7.61 -3.84
CA TRP A 46 20.59 -8.72 -3.31
C TRP A 46 20.42 -8.94 -1.80
N THR A 47 19.24 -9.42 -1.40
CA THR A 47 18.96 -9.85 -0.03
C THR A 47 19.71 -11.14 0.33
N LEU A 48 19.83 -11.47 1.61
CA LEU A 48 20.41 -12.74 2.06
C LEU A 48 19.68 -13.96 1.44
N LYS A 49 18.35 -13.89 1.32
CA LYS A 49 17.55 -14.95 0.68
C LYS A 49 17.84 -15.05 -0.82
N ALA A 50 17.90 -13.92 -1.52
CA ALA A 50 18.25 -13.89 -2.94
C ALA A 50 19.65 -14.47 -3.19
N ARG A 51 20.64 -14.08 -2.37
CA ARG A 51 22.01 -14.61 -2.42
C ARG A 51 22.04 -16.11 -2.15
N ALA A 52 21.32 -16.60 -1.14
CA ALA A 52 21.27 -18.03 -0.82
C ALA A 52 20.64 -18.86 -1.96
N ILE A 53 19.53 -18.38 -2.54
CA ILE A 53 18.89 -19.02 -3.70
C ILE A 53 19.85 -19.04 -4.89
N TRP A 54 20.50 -17.92 -5.16
CA TRP A 54 21.46 -17.80 -6.27
C TRP A 54 22.66 -18.74 -6.10
N LEU A 55 23.29 -18.74 -4.91
CA LEU A 55 24.44 -19.59 -4.61
C LEU A 55 24.08 -21.08 -4.72
N LEU A 56 22.92 -21.49 -4.19
CA LEU A 56 22.46 -22.87 -4.30
C LEU A 56 22.17 -23.26 -5.76
N ALA A 57 21.56 -22.37 -6.53
CA ALA A 57 21.33 -22.57 -7.96
C ALA A 57 22.66 -22.72 -8.73
N CYS A 58 23.66 -21.89 -8.45
CA CYS A 58 24.99 -22.01 -9.04
C CYS A 58 25.68 -23.32 -8.65
N ALA A 59 25.61 -23.72 -7.38
CA ALA A 59 26.18 -24.99 -6.90
C ALA A 59 25.52 -26.19 -7.60
N MET A 60 24.19 -26.18 -7.72
CA MET A 60 23.45 -27.20 -8.45
C MET A 60 23.80 -27.22 -9.94
N HIS A 61 23.92 -26.05 -10.58
CA HIS A 61 24.34 -25.94 -11.97
C HIS A 61 25.71 -26.59 -12.20
N LEU A 62 26.70 -26.27 -11.35
CA LEU A 62 28.04 -26.86 -11.42
C LEU A 62 28.02 -28.37 -11.18
N ALA A 63 27.24 -28.84 -10.22
CA ALA A 63 27.11 -30.28 -9.93
C ALA A 63 26.47 -31.05 -11.10
N ILE A 64 25.41 -30.50 -11.70
CA ILE A 64 24.74 -31.09 -12.87
C ILE A 64 25.68 -31.11 -14.07
N LEU A 65 26.42 -30.02 -14.31
CA LEU A 65 27.38 -29.93 -15.40
C LEU A 65 28.53 -30.93 -15.22
N ALA A 66 29.09 -31.02 -14.02
CA ALA A 66 30.15 -31.98 -13.70
C ALA A 66 29.67 -33.43 -13.90
N PHE A 67 28.47 -33.76 -13.41
CA PHE A 67 27.87 -35.07 -13.60
C PHE A 67 27.62 -35.39 -15.08
N ALA A 68 27.12 -34.42 -15.85
CA ALA A 68 26.87 -34.59 -17.27
C ALA A 68 28.17 -34.81 -18.07
N LEU A 69 29.22 -34.04 -17.77
CA LEU A 69 30.55 -34.20 -18.38
C LEU A 69 31.16 -35.57 -18.07
N GLU A 70 31.02 -36.05 -16.82
CA GLU A 70 31.46 -37.40 -16.43
C GLU A 70 30.72 -38.50 -17.19
N ARG A 71 29.42 -38.33 -17.45
CA ARG A 71 28.61 -39.31 -18.17
C ARG A 71 28.86 -39.28 -19.68
N LEU A 72 29.02 -38.09 -20.26
CA LEU A 72 29.32 -37.91 -21.69
C LEU A 72 30.67 -38.52 -22.08
N SER A 73 31.66 -38.52 -21.18
CA SER A 73 32.97 -39.15 -21.45
C SER A 73 32.95 -40.69 -21.47
N ARG A 74 31.81 -41.32 -21.14
CA ARG A 74 31.66 -42.78 -21.00
C ARG A 74 30.67 -43.40 -21.99
N LEU A 75 30.07 -42.64 -22.90
CA LEU A 75 29.02 -43.11 -23.81
C LEU A 75 29.55 -43.42 -25.22
N ASP A 76 29.22 -44.61 -25.74
CA ASP A 76 29.32 -44.99 -27.16
C ASP A 76 28.01 -44.61 -27.87
N TYR A 77 28.09 -43.95 -29.03
CA TYR A 77 27.03 -43.05 -29.51
C TYR A 77 25.89 -43.74 -30.31
N ALA A 78 24.64 -43.47 -29.90
CA ALA A 78 23.47 -43.43 -30.79
C ALA A 78 22.85 -42.02 -30.74
N LEU A 79 22.73 -41.35 -31.89
CA LEU A 79 22.39 -39.91 -32.01
C LEU A 79 21.11 -39.46 -31.28
N GLY A 80 20.13 -40.36 -31.08
CA GLY A 80 18.88 -40.03 -30.39
C GLY A 80 19.01 -39.85 -28.87
N PHE A 81 19.85 -40.67 -28.21
CA PHE A 81 20.02 -40.61 -26.75
C PHE A 81 20.86 -39.42 -26.30
N THR A 82 21.82 -38.98 -27.12
CA THR A 82 22.62 -37.79 -26.84
C THR A 82 21.81 -36.51 -26.98
N ALA A 83 20.96 -36.39 -28.00
CA ALA A 83 20.07 -35.23 -28.17
C ALA A 83 19.09 -35.10 -26.99
N LEU A 84 18.49 -36.20 -26.54
CA LEU A 84 17.62 -36.21 -25.35
C LEU A 84 18.40 -35.86 -24.07
N GLY A 85 19.60 -36.41 -23.89
CA GLY A 85 20.47 -36.10 -22.75
C GLY A 85 20.89 -34.64 -22.69
N VAL A 86 21.25 -34.04 -23.83
CA VAL A 86 21.56 -32.61 -23.96
C VAL A 86 20.33 -31.76 -23.66
N TRP A 87 19.15 -32.14 -24.15
CA TRP A 87 17.92 -31.40 -23.87
C TRP A 87 17.54 -31.44 -22.39
N VAL A 88 17.59 -32.61 -21.75
CA VAL A 88 17.39 -32.75 -20.30
C VAL A 88 18.40 -31.92 -19.52
N LEU A 89 19.67 -31.89 -19.95
CA LEU A 89 20.71 -31.07 -19.34
C LEU A 89 20.39 -29.57 -19.47
N LEU A 90 19.98 -29.10 -20.64
CA LEU A 90 19.61 -27.71 -20.88
C LEU A 90 18.42 -27.27 -20.02
N VAL A 91 17.41 -28.13 -19.87
CA VAL A 91 16.27 -27.85 -19.00
C VAL A 91 16.69 -27.85 -17.53
N ALA A 92 17.45 -28.87 -17.09
CA ALA A 92 17.90 -29.01 -15.71
C ALA A 92 18.86 -27.89 -15.27
N THR A 93 19.59 -27.31 -16.22
CA THR A 93 20.53 -26.20 -15.98
C THR A 93 19.91 -24.82 -16.20
N SER A 94 18.63 -24.75 -16.62
CA SER A 94 17.95 -23.47 -16.81
C SER A 94 17.77 -22.73 -15.47
N PRO A 95 17.99 -21.40 -15.42
CA PRO A 95 18.00 -20.68 -14.14
C PRO A 95 16.65 -20.77 -13.42
N CYS A 96 15.53 -20.77 -14.14
CA CYS A 96 14.19 -20.87 -13.58
C CYS A 96 13.93 -22.20 -12.86
N VAL A 97 14.43 -23.32 -13.41
CA VAL A 97 14.36 -24.63 -12.76
C VAL A 97 15.25 -24.65 -11.52
N LEU A 98 16.49 -24.17 -11.63
CA LEU A 98 17.44 -24.14 -10.53
C LEU A 98 16.98 -23.24 -9.37
N TYR A 99 16.40 -22.07 -9.66
CA TYR A 99 15.83 -21.19 -8.64
C TYR A 99 14.58 -21.79 -8.00
N THR A 100 13.76 -22.52 -8.76
CA THR A 100 12.60 -23.25 -8.21
C THR A 100 13.07 -24.30 -7.20
N LEU A 101 14.03 -25.15 -7.58
CA LEU A 101 14.58 -26.18 -6.69
C LEU A 101 15.29 -25.58 -5.48
N SER A 102 16.09 -24.54 -5.69
CA SER A 102 16.78 -23.84 -4.60
C SER A 102 15.80 -23.25 -3.59
N THR A 103 14.67 -22.70 -4.05
CA THR A 103 13.62 -22.16 -3.19
C THR A 103 12.94 -23.26 -2.37
N ILE A 104 12.67 -24.43 -2.96
CA ILE A 104 12.10 -25.59 -2.27
C ILE A 104 13.07 -26.12 -1.21
N LEU A 105 14.34 -26.30 -1.55
CA LEU A 105 15.37 -26.81 -0.64
C LEU A 105 15.60 -25.88 0.55
N LEU A 106 15.54 -24.56 0.34
CA LEU A 106 15.70 -23.56 1.40
C LEU A 106 14.43 -23.35 2.23
N TRP A 107 13.27 -23.86 1.81
CA TRP A 107 11.99 -23.60 2.46
C TRP A 107 11.95 -23.99 3.95
N PRO A 108 12.45 -25.17 4.39
CA PRO A 108 12.47 -25.51 5.81
C PRO A 108 13.29 -24.51 6.63
N ALA A 109 14.49 -24.16 6.16
CA ALA A 109 15.35 -23.20 6.84
C ALA A 109 14.71 -21.79 6.91
N ASP A 110 14.14 -21.31 5.80
CA ASP A 110 13.41 -20.03 5.73
C ASP A 110 12.25 -20.01 6.73
N PHE A 111 11.49 -21.11 6.83
CA PHE A 111 10.40 -21.27 7.78
C PHE A 111 10.88 -21.17 9.24
N PHE A 112 11.93 -21.90 9.61
CA PHE A 112 12.48 -21.88 10.97
C PHE A 112 13.03 -20.49 11.34
N VAL A 113 13.75 -19.84 10.42
CA VAL A 113 14.29 -18.49 10.63
C VAL A 113 13.17 -17.49 10.86
N LYS A 114 12.13 -17.48 10.01
CA LYS A 114 10.96 -16.61 10.16
C LYS A 114 10.28 -16.80 11.51
N ARG A 115 10.02 -18.06 11.90
CA ARG A 115 9.37 -18.39 13.17
C ARG A 115 10.19 -17.93 14.38
N ARG A 116 11.52 -18.08 14.33
CA ARG A 116 12.42 -17.59 15.39
C ARG A 116 12.41 -16.07 15.52
N ILE A 117 12.42 -15.35 14.40
CA ILE A 117 12.34 -13.88 14.40
C ILE A 117 11.01 -13.41 15.02
N ILE A 118 9.89 -14.00 14.61
CA ILE A 118 8.57 -13.67 15.14
C ILE A 118 8.49 -13.98 16.66
N ALA A 119 8.97 -15.14 17.09
CA ALA A 119 9.01 -15.50 18.50
C ALA A 119 9.92 -14.58 19.33
N ALA A 120 11.04 -14.12 18.76
CA ALA A 120 11.92 -13.15 19.42
C ALA A 120 11.23 -11.79 19.59
N ALA A 121 10.52 -11.29 18.57
CA ALA A 121 9.75 -10.05 18.66
C ALA A 121 8.65 -10.15 19.73
N HIS A 122 7.90 -11.25 19.76
CA HIS A 122 6.89 -11.49 20.79
C HIS A 122 7.49 -11.52 22.21
N ARG A 123 8.64 -12.19 22.40
CA ARG A 123 9.35 -12.19 23.69
C ARG A 123 9.80 -10.79 24.10
N LYS A 124 10.33 -10.00 23.17
CA LYS A 124 10.74 -8.62 23.43
C LYS A 124 9.56 -7.76 23.89
N MET A 125 8.41 -7.85 23.22
CA MET A 125 7.22 -7.11 23.62
C MET A 125 6.68 -7.52 24.99
N ARG A 126 6.72 -8.81 25.35
CA ARG A 126 6.35 -9.26 26.71
C ARG A 126 7.28 -8.69 27.80
N GLY A 127 8.54 -8.42 27.47
CA GLY A 127 9.50 -7.76 28.37
C GLY A 127 9.32 -6.24 28.48
N LEU A 128 8.41 -5.65 27.71
CA LEU A 128 8.13 -4.21 27.68
C LEU A 128 6.63 -3.93 27.96
N PRO A 129 6.12 -4.27 29.15
CA PRO A 129 4.68 -4.19 29.45
C PRO A 129 4.10 -2.78 29.44
N ASN A 130 4.95 -1.76 29.58
CA ASN A 130 4.56 -0.35 29.60
C ASN A 130 4.43 0.27 28.20
N VAL A 131 4.76 -0.47 27.13
CA VAL A 131 4.56 0.01 25.76
C VAL A 131 3.09 -0.13 25.39
N THR A 132 2.42 0.98 25.09
CA THR A 132 1.08 0.99 24.52
C THR A 132 1.16 0.59 23.04
N VAL A 133 0.46 -0.47 22.65
CA VAL A 133 0.41 -0.94 21.27
C VAL A 133 -0.87 -0.45 20.58
N ILE A 134 -0.72 0.29 19.49
CA ILE A 134 -1.82 0.81 18.66
C ILE A 134 -1.83 0.03 17.36
N ALA A 135 -2.92 -0.67 17.06
CA ALA A 135 -3.15 -1.32 15.78
C ALA A 135 -4.00 -0.44 14.88
N VAL A 136 -3.55 -0.23 13.65
CA VAL A 136 -4.32 0.42 12.58
C VAL A 136 -4.67 -0.61 11.53
N ALA A 137 -5.96 -0.89 11.35
CA ALA A 137 -6.47 -1.89 10.42
C ALA A 137 -7.58 -1.33 9.51
N GLY A 138 -7.75 -1.92 8.33
CA GLY A 138 -8.78 -1.54 7.35
C GLY A 138 -8.27 -1.64 5.92
N SER A 139 -9.17 -1.77 4.94
CA SER A 139 -8.85 -1.90 3.52
C SER A 139 -8.17 -0.66 2.92
N TYR A 140 -8.39 0.52 3.48
CA TYR A 140 -7.79 1.78 3.01
C TYR A 140 -7.57 2.76 4.17
N GLY A 141 -6.73 3.78 3.97
CA GLY A 141 -6.49 4.83 4.97
C GLY A 141 -5.54 4.45 6.12
N LYS A 142 -5.03 3.20 6.16
CA LYS A 142 -4.12 2.72 7.20
C LYS A 142 -2.83 3.54 7.33
N THR A 143 -2.08 3.67 6.23
CA THR A 143 -0.77 4.33 6.23
C THR A 143 -0.87 5.80 6.64
N THR A 144 -1.84 6.53 6.09
CA THR A 144 -2.07 7.93 6.48
C THR A 144 -2.49 8.04 7.95
N THR A 145 -3.37 7.16 8.42
CA THR A 145 -3.79 7.15 9.83
C THR A 145 -2.64 6.87 10.78
N LYS A 146 -1.78 5.89 10.47
CA LYS A 146 -0.55 5.64 11.23
C LYS A 146 0.35 6.86 11.27
N ARG A 147 0.58 7.54 10.13
CA ARG A 147 1.48 8.71 10.06
C ARG A 147 0.94 9.89 10.86
N VAL A 148 -0.37 10.15 10.80
CA VAL A 148 -1.00 11.22 11.57
C VAL A 148 -1.01 10.89 13.06
N LEU A 149 -1.31 9.65 13.44
CA LEU A 149 -1.15 9.18 14.83
C LEU A 149 0.29 9.36 15.32
N GLN A 150 1.28 8.97 14.52
CA GLN A 150 2.68 9.12 14.86
C GLN A 150 3.00 10.60 15.13
N ALA A 151 2.64 11.51 14.22
CA ALA A 151 2.90 12.94 14.37
C ALA A 151 2.25 13.52 15.64
N VAL A 152 0.96 13.23 15.86
CA VAL A 152 0.22 13.76 17.02
C VAL A 152 0.77 13.23 18.33
N LEU A 153 1.02 11.92 18.43
CA LEU A 153 1.49 11.28 19.66
C LEU A 153 2.95 11.59 19.99
N SER A 154 3.77 11.90 18.98
CA SER A 154 5.20 12.25 19.18
C SER A 154 5.39 13.58 19.91
N ALA A 155 4.34 14.39 20.06
CA ALA A 155 4.39 15.61 20.87
C ALA A 155 4.65 15.33 22.37
N LYS A 156 4.30 14.13 22.86
CA LYS A 156 4.47 13.73 24.27
C LYS A 156 5.24 12.42 24.44
N PHE A 157 5.06 11.47 23.52
CA PHE A 157 5.54 10.11 23.68
C PHE A 157 6.73 9.80 22.77
N THR A 158 7.54 8.82 23.17
CA THR A 158 8.53 8.19 22.30
C THR A 158 7.80 7.15 21.44
N VAL A 159 7.49 7.51 20.19
CA VAL A 159 6.67 6.70 19.29
C VAL A 159 7.55 5.91 18.30
N ALA A 160 7.35 4.60 18.25
CA ALA A 160 7.83 3.76 17.15
C ALA A 160 6.65 3.37 16.26
N ALA A 161 6.73 3.62 14.94
CA ALA A 161 5.69 3.23 13.99
C ALA A 161 6.29 2.47 12.80
N THR A 162 5.60 1.45 12.28
CA THR A 162 6.12 0.68 11.14
C THR A 162 6.35 1.60 9.93
N PRO A 163 7.51 1.51 9.24
CA PRO A 163 7.78 2.34 8.08
C PRO A 163 6.90 1.92 6.90
N GLU A 164 6.55 2.90 6.05
CA GLU A 164 5.86 2.69 4.76
C GLU A 164 4.66 1.72 4.88
N SER A 165 4.62 0.66 4.06
CA SER A 165 3.58 -0.38 4.08
C SER A 165 4.07 -1.68 4.74
N VAL A 166 5.00 -1.60 5.70
CA VAL A 166 5.46 -2.79 6.44
C VAL A 166 4.33 -3.31 7.33
N ASN A 167 3.63 -4.33 6.83
CA ASN A 167 2.39 -4.86 7.39
C ASN A 167 2.34 -6.41 7.42
N THR A 168 3.46 -7.08 7.14
CA THR A 168 3.59 -8.55 7.19
C THR A 168 4.14 -9.03 8.53
N PRO A 169 3.90 -10.30 8.94
CA PRO A 169 4.39 -10.81 10.22
C PRO A 169 5.90 -10.69 10.40
N LEU A 170 6.66 -11.02 9.36
CA LEU A 170 8.12 -10.92 9.39
C LEU A 170 8.60 -9.47 9.41
N GLY A 171 7.96 -8.59 8.63
CA GLY A 171 8.29 -7.17 8.59
C GLY A 171 8.08 -6.50 9.94
N ILE A 172 6.91 -6.71 10.55
CA ILE A 172 6.59 -6.20 11.90
C ILE A 172 7.53 -6.78 12.94
N ALA A 173 7.82 -8.09 12.91
CA ALA A 173 8.73 -8.70 13.86
C ALA A 173 10.16 -8.11 13.77
N ARG A 174 10.69 -7.91 12.56
CA ARG A 174 11.99 -7.27 12.36
C ARG A 174 11.99 -5.84 12.85
N PHE A 175 10.97 -5.07 12.49
CA PHE A 175 10.80 -3.70 12.96
C PHE A 175 10.80 -3.61 14.49
N ILE A 176 10.04 -4.46 15.18
CA ILE A 176 10.01 -4.52 16.65
C ILE A 176 11.40 -4.80 17.22
N LEU A 177 12.12 -5.78 16.65
CA LEU A 177 13.46 -6.12 17.12
C LEU A 177 14.46 -4.98 16.89
N GLN A 178 14.35 -4.28 15.76
CA GLN A 178 15.29 -3.25 15.32
C GLN A 178 15.01 -1.87 15.88
N GLU A 179 13.76 -1.47 16.12
CA GLU A 179 13.38 -0.08 16.40
C GLU A 179 12.79 0.13 17.79
N VAL A 180 12.09 -0.85 18.35
CA VAL A 180 11.51 -0.69 19.71
C VAL A 180 12.63 -0.71 20.75
N ARG A 181 12.70 0.31 21.60
CA ARG A 181 13.69 0.46 22.67
C ARG A 181 12.98 0.45 24.04
N PRO A 182 13.70 0.27 25.15
CA PRO A 182 13.12 0.43 26.49
C PRO A 182 12.52 1.82 26.74
N SER A 183 12.98 2.85 26.03
CA SER A 183 12.44 4.21 26.09
C SER A 183 11.19 4.43 25.22
N THR A 184 10.85 3.48 24.35
CA THR A 184 9.61 3.54 23.56
C THR A 184 8.42 3.44 24.50
N THR A 185 7.46 4.36 24.37
CA THR A 185 6.22 4.34 25.16
C THR A 185 5.00 3.99 24.32
N VAL A 186 5.04 4.28 23.02
CA VAL A 186 3.97 3.94 22.07
C VAL A 186 4.53 3.20 20.86
N LEU A 187 3.88 2.10 20.48
CA LEU A 187 4.15 1.33 19.27
C LEU A 187 2.93 1.36 18.35
N ILE A 188 3.05 1.89 17.14
CA ILE A 188 1.98 1.93 16.14
C ILE A 188 2.26 0.90 15.04
N LEU A 189 1.34 -0.05 14.87
CA LEU A 189 1.43 -1.12 13.88
C LEU A 189 0.32 -0.98 12.84
N GLU A 190 0.72 -0.85 11.58
CA GLU A 190 -0.20 -1.03 10.45
C GLU A 190 -0.37 -2.52 10.15
N LEU A 191 -1.61 -3.00 10.22
CA LEU A 191 -1.94 -4.42 10.05
C LEU A 191 -2.43 -4.69 8.62
N GLY A 192 -1.83 -5.66 7.94
CA GLY A 192 -2.23 -6.09 6.60
C GLY A 192 -3.27 -7.21 6.63
N GLU A 193 -4.19 -7.19 5.67
CA GLU A 193 -5.34 -8.09 5.58
C GLU A 193 -5.49 -8.71 4.17
N HIS A 194 -4.75 -9.80 3.89
CA HIS A 194 -4.85 -10.48 2.59
C HIS A 194 -5.68 -11.76 2.63
N TYR A 195 -5.67 -12.45 3.77
CA TYR A 195 -6.42 -13.67 4.04
C TYR A 195 -6.99 -13.65 5.46
N ARG A 196 -8.05 -14.44 5.68
CA ARG A 196 -8.59 -14.67 7.04
C ARG A 196 -7.49 -15.09 8.00
N GLY A 197 -7.50 -14.53 9.22
CA GLY A 197 -6.50 -14.80 10.26
C GLY A 197 -5.16 -14.08 10.08
N ASP A 198 -4.96 -13.25 9.04
CA ASP A 198 -3.75 -12.43 8.91
C ASP A 198 -3.63 -11.43 10.07
N VAL A 199 -4.69 -10.66 10.29
CA VAL A 199 -4.72 -9.61 11.32
C VAL A 199 -4.61 -10.22 12.73
N ALA A 200 -5.25 -11.36 12.98
CA ALA A 200 -5.10 -12.13 14.20
C ALA A 200 -3.64 -12.57 14.44
N ARG A 201 -2.95 -13.06 13.41
CA ARG A 201 -1.53 -13.45 13.49
C ARG A 201 -0.62 -12.26 13.80
N LEU A 202 -0.92 -11.09 13.24
CA LEU A 202 -0.16 -9.87 13.53
C LEU A 202 -0.38 -9.39 14.97
N CYS A 203 -1.63 -9.40 15.45
CA CYS A 203 -1.97 -9.08 16.84
C CYS A 203 -1.30 -10.03 17.84
N ALA A 204 -1.05 -11.29 17.45
CA ALA A 204 -0.33 -12.24 18.30
C ALA A 204 1.15 -11.86 18.52
N ILE A 205 1.77 -11.10 17.61
CA ILE A 205 3.16 -10.62 17.77
C ILE A 205 3.21 -9.57 18.88
N ALA A 206 2.34 -8.55 18.79
CA ALA A 206 2.21 -7.47 19.74
C ALA A 206 0.71 -7.18 19.94
N ARG A 207 0.19 -7.54 21.12
CA ARG A 207 -1.25 -7.49 21.39
C ARG A 207 -1.71 -6.03 21.59
N PRO A 208 -2.67 -5.52 20.82
CA PRO A 208 -3.06 -4.11 20.86
C PRO A 208 -3.74 -3.68 22.17
N ASP A 209 -3.37 -2.50 22.65
CA ASP A 209 -4.08 -1.69 23.66
C ASP A 209 -5.13 -0.78 23.01
N ILE A 210 -4.90 -0.39 21.75
CA ILE A 210 -5.80 0.46 20.98
C ILE A 210 -5.98 -0.13 19.59
N ALA A 211 -7.21 -0.21 19.10
CA ALA A 211 -7.53 -0.64 17.74
C ALA A 211 -8.25 0.48 16.98
N VAL A 212 -7.65 0.96 15.89
CA VAL A 212 -8.21 1.97 14.99
C VAL A 212 -8.63 1.30 13.69
N ILE A 213 -9.94 1.31 13.42
CA ILE A 213 -10.53 0.74 12.20
C ILE A 213 -10.84 1.85 11.21
N THR A 214 -10.12 1.83 10.09
CA THR A 214 -10.07 2.93 9.12
C THR A 214 -11.20 2.89 8.08
N GLY A 215 -11.27 1.88 7.24
CA GLY A 215 -12.34 1.73 6.26
C GLY A 215 -12.32 0.33 5.65
N ILE A 216 -13.43 -0.13 5.08
CA ILE A 216 -13.56 -1.47 4.51
C ILE A 216 -14.19 -1.34 3.12
N ASN A 217 -13.47 -1.84 2.12
CA ASN A 217 -13.93 -1.83 0.74
C ASN A 217 -13.73 -3.21 0.08
N GLU A 218 -13.98 -3.26 -1.22
CA GLU A 218 -13.82 -4.43 -2.08
C GLU A 218 -12.34 -4.84 -2.34
N ALA A 219 -11.36 -4.21 -1.68
CA ALA A 219 -9.96 -4.59 -1.86
C ALA A 219 -9.74 -6.06 -1.48
N HIS A 220 -8.89 -6.73 -2.25
CA HIS A 220 -8.57 -8.15 -2.06
C HIS A 220 -9.78 -9.09 -2.16
N LEU A 221 -10.91 -8.69 -2.76
CA LEU A 221 -12.06 -9.57 -3.02
C LEU A 221 -11.66 -10.88 -3.69
N GLU A 222 -10.72 -10.86 -4.63
CA GLU A 222 -10.22 -12.08 -5.28
C GLU A 222 -9.67 -13.12 -4.28
N ARG A 223 -9.14 -12.65 -3.14
CA ARG A 223 -8.57 -13.50 -2.07
C ARG A 223 -9.54 -13.75 -0.92
N MET A 224 -10.39 -12.78 -0.61
CA MET A 224 -11.31 -12.80 0.54
C MET A 224 -12.71 -13.33 0.21
N GLY A 225 -13.08 -13.41 -1.07
CA GLY A 225 -14.39 -13.84 -1.54
C GLY A 225 -15.44 -12.73 -1.49
N ASP A 226 -15.73 -12.20 -0.29
CA ASP A 226 -16.75 -11.17 -0.09
C ASP A 226 -16.32 -10.05 0.90
N VAL A 227 -17.06 -8.95 0.89
CA VAL A 227 -16.81 -7.78 1.76
C VAL A 227 -17.05 -8.11 3.24
N ALA A 228 -17.99 -9.00 3.55
CA ALA A 228 -18.27 -9.42 4.93
C ALA A 228 -17.05 -10.15 5.55
N THR A 229 -16.35 -10.94 4.74
CA THR A 229 -15.11 -11.61 5.11
C THR A 229 -13.99 -10.59 5.33
N ALA A 230 -13.80 -9.66 4.40
CA ALA A 230 -12.81 -8.61 4.55
C ALA A 230 -13.03 -7.81 5.84
N ALA A 231 -14.29 -7.44 6.11
CA ALA A 231 -14.67 -6.78 7.35
C ALA A 231 -14.39 -7.64 8.59
N ALA A 232 -14.81 -8.90 8.60
CA ALA A 232 -14.53 -9.80 9.71
C ALA A 232 -13.03 -9.91 9.99
N THR A 233 -12.19 -10.00 8.94
CA THR A 233 -10.73 -10.04 9.07
C THR A 233 -10.16 -8.74 9.62
N VAL A 234 -10.60 -7.58 9.14
CA VAL A 234 -10.20 -6.27 9.70
C VAL A 234 -10.55 -6.19 11.20
N PHE A 235 -11.75 -6.64 11.58
CA PHE A 235 -12.20 -6.66 12.97
C PHE A 235 -11.54 -7.74 13.85
N GLU A 236 -10.68 -8.61 13.31
CA GLU A 236 -9.75 -9.40 14.14
C GLU A 236 -8.86 -8.49 14.99
N ALA A 237 -8.55 -7.26 14.53
CA ALA A 237 -7.78 -6.29 15.31
C ALA A 237 -8.48 -5.92 16.62
N VAL A 238 -9.83 -5.87 16.63
CA VAL A 238 -10.64 -5.64 17.83
C VAL A 238 -10.76 -6.92 18.65
N ARG A 239 -11.09 -8.05 18.01
CA ARG A 239 -11.32 -9.34 18.69
C ARG A 239 -10.07 -9.91 19.37
N HIS A 240 -8.89 -9.64 18.82
CA HIS A 240 -7.61 -10.09 19.37
C HIS A 240 -6.86 -9.02 20.17
N ALA A 241 -7.47 -7.84 20.36
CA ALA A 241 -6.94 -6.82 21.25
C ALA A 241 -6.93 -7.29 22.72
N LYS A 242 -6.35 -6.48 23.61
CA LYS A 242 -6.45 -6.70 25.07
C LYS A 242 -7.91 -6.52 25.52
N PRO A 243 -8.36 -7.19 26.61
CA PRO A 243 -9.75 -7.08 27.08
C PRO A 243 -10.24 -5.65 27.37
N ASN A 244 -9.33 -4.74 27.72
CA ASN A 244 -9.63 -3.34 28.01
C ASN A 244 -9.16 -2.38 26.90
N ALA A 245 -9.04 -2.88 25.68
CA ALA A 245 -8.55 -2.06 24.58
C ALA A 245 -9.54 -0.93 24.22
N PHE A 246 -8.99 0.23 23.88
CA PHE A 246 -9.74 1.34 23.33
C PHE A 246 -9.94 1.14 21.83
N VAL A 247 -11.17 1.32 21.35
CA VAL A 247 -11.54 1.06 19.96
C VAL A 247 -12.04 2.35 19.32
N VAL A 248 -11.46 2.66 18.16
CA VAL A 248 -11.78 3.86 17.38
C VAL A 248 -12.25 3.45 16.00
N LEU A 249 -13.53 3.69 15.70
CA LEU A 249 -14.19 3.22 14.48
C LEU A 249 -14.54 4.37 13.54
N ASN A 250 -14.33 4.17 12.23
CA ASN A 250 -14.79 5.11 11.22
C ASN A 250 -16.31 5.06 11.08
N ALA A 251 -16.99 6.16 11.38
CA ALA A 251 -18.41 6.34 11.22
C ALA A 251 -18.82 6.78 9.81
N ASP A 252 -17.90 7.11 8.90
CA ASP A 252 -18.24 7.39 7.50
C ASP A 252 -18.47 6.09 6.71
N ASP A 253 -17.81 5.01 7.10
CA ASP A 253 -17.84 3.73 6.40
C ASP A 253 -18.97 2.83 6.92
N GLU A 254 -19.91 2.47 6.04
CA GLU A 254 -21.07 1.63 6.39
C GLU A 254 -20.67 0.21 6.81
N ASN A 255 -19.67 -0.39 6.17
CA ASN A 255 -19.21 -1.73 6.51
C ASN A 255 -18.57 -1.75 7.90
N VAL A 256 -17.84 -0.69 8.26
CA VAL A 256 -17.28 -0.51 9.61
C VAL A 256 -18.40 -0.37 10.63
N ARG A 257 -19.40 0.48 10.39
CA ARG A 257 -20.55 0.63 11.30
C ARG A 257 -21.32 -0.68 11.46
N ALA A 258 -21.66 -1.34 10.36
CA ALA A 258 -22.45 -2.57 10.35
C ALA A 258 -21.76 -3.72 11.10
N HIS A 259 -20.44 -3.87 10.95
CA HIS A 259 -19.68 -4.88 11.68
C HIS A 259 -19.40 -4.48 13.14
N GLY A 260 -19.11 -3.20 13.39
CA GLY A 260 -18.91 -2.68 14.74
C GLY A 260 -20.13 -2.90 15.64
N ASN A 261 -21.34 -2.69 15.11
CA ASN A 261 -22.59 -2.91 15.84
C ASN A 261 -22.84 -4.38 16.25
N ARG A 262 -22.12 -5.35 15.64
CA ARG A 262 -22.22 -6.77 15.99
C ARG A 262 -21.27 -7.17 17.12
N ILE A 263 -20.38 -6.28 17.54
CA ILE A 263 -19.38 -6.53 18.58
C ILE A 263 -19.73 -5.71 19.82
N VAL A 264 -19.81 -6.37 20.97
CA VAL A 264 -20.04 -5.69 22.24
C VAL A 264 -18.74 -5.02 22.69
N ILE A 265 -18.69 -3.69 22.58
CA ILE A 265 -17.59 -2.86 23.07
C ILE A 265 -18.17 -1.92 24.12
N PRO A 266 -17.62 -1.85 25.35
CA PRO A 266 -18.07 -0.92 26.37
C PRO A 266 -18.05 0.54 25.86
N PRO A 267 -19.10 1.35 26.12
CA PRO A 267 -19.19 2.72 25.60
C PRO A 267 -18.04 3.64 26.02
N ASP A 268 -17.45 3.44 27.21
CA ASP A 268 -16.28 4.16 27.71
C ASP A 268 -14.99 3.83 26.94
N ARG A 269 -15.01 2.75 26.16
CA ARG A 269 -13.87 2.25 25.37
C ARG A 269 -14.07 2.38 23.87
N LEU A 270 -15.17 2.98 23.44
CA LEU A 270 -15.53 3.12 22.04
C LEU A 270 -15.62 4.59 21.66
N ALA A 271 -14.91 4.97 20.61
CA ALA A 271 -15.07 6.26 19.96
C ALA A 271 -15.32 6.09 18.46
N PHE A 272 -16.08 7.02 17.90
CA PHE A 272 -16.32 7.11 16.46
C PHE A 272 -15.65 8.36 15.90
N PHE A 273 -15.02 8.25 14.74
CA PHE A 273 -14.49 9.38 13.96
C PHE A 273 -15.14 9.45 12.58
N SER A 274 -15.09 10.61 11.94
CA SER A 274 -15.79 10.96 10.71
C SER A 274 -15.16 12.24 10.16
N ALA A 275 -15.05 12.34 8.85
CA ALA A 275 -14.68 13.56 8.16
C ALA A 275 -15.86 14.55 8.03
N THR A 276 -17.10 14.09 8.24
CA THR A 276 -18.33 14.84 7.91
C THR A 276 -19.29 15.00 9.09
N ASN A 277 -18.79 15.00 10.33
CA ASN A 277 -19.60 15.19 11.55
C ASN A 277 -20.77 14.19 11.69
N HIS A 278 -20.51 12.90 11.44
CA HIS A 278 -21.54 11.86 11.59
C HIS A 278 -22.19 11.88 13.01
N PRO A 279 -23.51 11.66 13.17
CA PRO A 279 -24.18 11.75 14.48
C PRO A 279 -23.67 10.84 15.61
N LEU A 280 -22.95 9.77 15.27
CA LEU A 280 -22.29 8.89 16.24
C LEU A 280 -21.07 9.53 16.91
N CYS A 281 -20.55 10.61 16.34
CA CYS A 281 -19.33 11.27 16.78
C CYS A 281 -19.62 12.28 17.90
N ARG A 282 -18.72 12.32 18.88
CA ARG A 282 -18.75 13.25 20.01
C ARG A 282 -17.71 14.35 19.84
N TYR A 283 -17.83 15.11 18.76
CA TYR A 283 -17.05 16.31 18.45
C TYR A 283 -17.73 17.03 17.26
N ARG A 284 -17.24 18.22 16.94
CA ARG A 284 -17.65 18.97 15.75
C ARG A 284 -16.44 19.56 15.03
N ILE A 285 -16.37 19.32 13.73
CA ILE A 285 -15.51 20.01 12.77
C ILE A 285 -16.28 21.21 12.23
N SER A 286 -15.65 22.39 12.24
CA SER A 286 -16.22 23.64 11.73
C SER A 286 -15.14 24.47 11.01
N ASN A 287 -15.59 25.52 10.30
CA ASN A 287 -14.72 26.47 9.61
C ASN A 287 -13.71 25.83 8.65
N GLU A 288 -14.09 24.72 8.01
CA GLU A 288 -13.24 24.02 7.05
C GLU A 288 -12.96 24.91 5.83
N GLN A 289 -11.69 25.00 5.47
CA GLN A 289 -11.21 25.71 4.29
C GLN A 289 -10.21 24.85 3.54
N PHE A 290 -10.27 24.91 2.21
CA PHE A 290 -9.34 24.27 1.29
C PHE A 290 -8.65 25.35 0.44
N PRO A 291 -7.45 25.79 0.85
CA PRO A 291 -6.65 26.71 0.06
C PRO A 291 -6.29 26.11 -1.31
N GLU A 292 -6.54 26.84 -2.38
CA GLU A 292 -6.21 26.41 -3.75
C GLU A 292 -4.70 26.40 -4.05
N ASP A 293 -3.84 26.84 -3.12
CA ASP A 293 -2.39 26.70 -3.21
C ASP A 293 -1.90 25.28 -2.82
N GLY A 294 -2.83 24.41 -2.45
CA GLY A 294 -2.55 23.02 -2.08
C GLY A 294 -1.89 22.87 -0.72
N SER A 295 -1.94 23.89 0.16
CA SER A 295 -1.36 23.84 1.50
C SER A 295 -2.03 22.81 2.43
N GLY A 296 -3.17 22.27 2.02
CA GLY A 296 -3.90 21.21 2.72
C GLY A 296 -5.28 21.67 3.19
N ILE A 297 -5.71 21.24 4.38
CA ILE A 297 -7.02 21.59 4.95
C ILE A 297 -6.82 22.29 6.28
N ARG A 298 -7.57 23.37 6.53
CA ARG A 298 -7.59 24.08 7.82
C ARG A 298 -9.00 24.22 8.37
N GLY A 299 -9.13 24.33 9.69
CA GLY A 299 -10.41 24.47 10.37
C GLY A 299 -10.29 24.34 11.88
N THR A 300 -11.42 24.06 12.52
CA THR A 300 -11.53 23.90 13.98
C THR A 300 -12.19 22.57 14.35
N LEU A 301 -11.69 21.94 15.41
CA LEU A 301 -12.22 20.71 16.02
C LEU A 301 -12.56 20.99 17.48
N THR A 302 -13.82 20.79 17.86
CA THR A 302 -14.34 21.05 19.21
C THR A 302 -14.94 19.78 19.81
N PHE A 303 -14.57 19.44 21.04
CA PHE A 303 -15.19 18.34 21.79
C PHE A 303 -16.35 18.85 22.69
N PRO A 304 -17.30 18.00 23.12
CA PRO A 304 -18.50 18.44 23.86
C PRO A 304 -18.23 19.20 25.17
N GLU A 305 -17.08 18.96 25.80
CA GLU A 305 -16.65 19.62 27.04
C GLU A 305 -15.93 20.96 26.78
N GLU A 306 -15.79 21.35 25.51
CA GLU A 306 -15.02 22.51 25.05
C GLU A 306 -15.95 23.53 24.36
N ASP A 307 -15.59 24.80 24.46
CA ASP A 307 -16.18 25.91 23.72
C ASP A 307 -15.32 26.30 22.50
N GLU A 308 -15.76 27.31 21.73
CA GLU A 308 -14.97 27.80 20.59
C GLU A 308 -13.58 28.34 20.98
N ARG A 309 -13.40 28.84 22.21
CA ARG A 309 -12.10 29.34 22.71
C ARG A 309 -11.13 28.22 23.01
N THR A 310 -11.66 27.05 23.34
CA THR A 310 -10.91 25.83 23.68
C THR A 310 -10.80 24.84 22.53
N ALA A 311 -11.43 25.12 21.38
CA ALA A 311 -11.29 24.34 20.16
C ALA A 311 -9.83 24.14 19.74
N LEU A 312 -9.55 22.98 19.15
CA LEU A 312 -8.29 22.72 18.46
C LEU A 312 -8.35 23.37 17.08
N HIS A 313 -7.39 24.22 16.77
CA HIS A 313 -7.21 24.73 15.42
C HIS A 313 -6.37 23.73 14.65
N PHE A 314 -6.65 23.46 13.38
CA PHE A 314 -5.80 22.60 12.59
C PHE A 314 -5.48 23.22 11.25
N HIS A 315 -4.27 22.95 10.79
CA HIS A 315 -3.84 23.13 9.42
C HIS A 315 -2.97 21.91 9.09
N ILE A 316 -3.52 20.98 8.31
CA ILE A 316 -2.86 19.73 7.97
C ILE A 316 -2.50 19.72 6.49
N PRO A 317 -1.27 19.35 6.11
CA PRO A 317 -0.82 19.32 4.72
C PRO A 317 -1.30 18.06 3.98
N LEU A 318 -2.57 17.74 4.14
CA LEU A 318 -3.27 16.61 3.55
C LEU A 318 -4.53 17.15 2.85
N VAL A 319 -4.79 16.71 1.62
CA VAL A 319 -5.85 17.27 0.76
C VAL A 319 -7.07 16.36 0.59
N GLY A 320 -6.95 15.08 0.89
CA GLY A 320 -8.05 14.12 0.84
C GLY A 320 -9.13 14.40 1.88
N ALA A 321 -10.39 14.14 1.54
CA ALA A 321 -11.54 14.17 2.44
C ALA A 321 -11.32 13.26 3.67
N TYR A 322 -10.68 12.10 3.50
CA TYR A 322 -10.34 11.21 4.61
C TYR A 322 -9.40 11.85 5.65
N ALA A 323 -8.68 12.91 5.29
CA ALA A 323 -7.65 13.50 6.14
C ALA A 323 -8.24 14.04 7.46
N LEU A 324 -9.45 14.62 7.42
CA LEU A 324 -10.13 15.11 8.60
C LEU A 324 -10.52 13.97 9.54
N GLY A 325 -11.10 12.89 9.00
CA GLY A 325 -11.43 11.71 9.81
C GLY A 325 -10.18 11.10 10.46
N THR A 326 -9.09 10.98 9.70
CA THR A 326 -7.79 10.52 10.21
C THR A 326 -7.24 11.44 11.31
N LEU A 327 -7.29 12.76 11.14
CA LEU A 327 -6.89 13.73 12.14
C LEU A 327 -7.70 13.53 13.44
N VAL A 328 -9.02 13.41 13.32
CA VAL A 328 -9.88 13.22 14.48
C VAL A 328 -9.61 11.90 15.17
N ALA A 329 -9.40 10.81 14.42
CA ALA A 329 -8.99 9.53 15.00
C ALA A 329 -7.71 9.68 15.84
N ALA A 330 -6.72 10.43 15.35
CA ALA A 330 -5.50 10.70 16.10
C ALA A 330 -5.74 11.56 17.35
N CYS A 331 -6.57 12.60 17.27
CA CYS A 331 -6.93 13.42 18.42
C CYS A 331 -7.68 12.62 19.50
N LEU A 332 -8.61 11.73 19.10
CA LEU A 332 -9.33 10.85 20.03
C LEU A 332 -8.38 9.92 20.78
N VAL A 333 -7.44 9.30 20.05
CA VAL A 333 -6.41 8.44 20.64
C VAL A 333 -5.47 9.23 21.56
N ALA A 334 -5.05 10.43 21.15
CA ALA A 334 -4.21 11.30 21.95
C ALA A 334 -4.87 11.71 23.27
N ARG A 335 -6.15 12.11 23.24
CA ARG A 335 -6.93 12.42 24.44
C ARG A 335 -7.09 11.22 25.34
N HIS A 336 -7.38 10.03 24.77
CA HIS A 336 -7.47 8.79 25.53
C HIS A 336 -6.15 8.46 26.26
N LEU A 337 -5.01 8.75 25.64
CA LEU A 337 -3.68 8.60 26.26
C LEU A 337 -3.27 9.79 27.14
N GLY A 338 -4.18 10.74 27.38
CA GLY A 338 -3.97 11.86 28.29
C GLY A 338 -3.06 12.97 27.75
N LEU A 339 -3.00 13.17 26.42
CA LEU A 339 -2.44 14.41 25.87
C LEU A 339 -3.38 15.58 26.15
N ASN A 340 -2.81 16.70 26.58
CA ASN A 340 -3.56 17.95 26.71
C ASN A 340 -3.69 18.67 25.37
N ARG A 341 -4.53 19.71 25.32
CA ARG A 341 -4.80 20.50 24.11
C ARG A 341 -3.52 21.03 23.44
N THR A 342 -2.59 21.57 24.22
CA THR A 342 -1.34 22.15 23.72
C THR A 342 -0.46 21.09 23.06
N GLU A 343 -0.33 19.92 23.69
CA GLU A 343 0.43 18.79 23.15
C GLU A 343 -0.19 18.31 21.82
N ILE A 344 -1.52 18.17 21.76
CA ILE A 344 -2.23 17.80 20.52
C ILE A 344 -2.00 18.85 19.44
N GLN A 345 -2.11 20.14 19.77
CA GLN A 345 -1.90 21.25 18.83
C GLN A 345 -0.48 21.26 18.24
N ILE A 346 0.54 21.00 19.06
CA ILE A 346 1.93 20.82 18.61
C ILE A 346 2.04 19.64 17.65
N GLY A 347 1.46 18.50 18.04
CA GLY A 347 1.50 17.28 17.24
C GLY A 347 0.79 17.42 15.87
N ILE A 348 -0.31 18.17 15.81
CA ILE A 348 -0.99 18.51 14.55
C ILE A 348 -0.03 19.28 13.61
N GLY A 349 0.72 20.25 14.14
CA GLY A 349 1.71 21.00 13.36
C GLY A 349 2.90 20.16 12.85
N GLN A 350 3.09 18.96 13.39
CA GLN A 350 4.12 18.01 12.95
C GLN A 350 3.64 17.07 11.84
N ILE A 351 2.36 17.10 11.47
CA ILE A 351 1.85 16.29 10.36
C ILE A 351 2.57 16.69 9.07
N ARG A 352 2.92 15.68 8.27
CA ARG A 352 3.59 15.83 6.97
C ARG A 352 2.78 15.09 5.90
N PRO A 353 2.87 15.51 4.63
CA PRO A 353 2.35 14.71 3.52
C PRO A 353 2.92 13.30 3.54
N VAL A 354 2.12 12.33 3.10
CA VAL A 354 2.57 10.95 2.92
C VAL A 354 2.95 10.77 1.47
N GLU A 355 4.17 10.27 1.22
CA GLU A 355 4.69 10.07 -0.13
C GLU A 355 3.72 9.23 -0.98
N HIS A 356 3.47 9.70 -2.21
CA HIS A 356 2.62 9.03 -3.20
C HIS A 356 1.18 8.71 -2.72
N ARG A 357 0.63 9.50 -1.79
CA ARG A 357 -0.73 9.38 -1.24
C ARG A 357 -1.45 10.72 -1.29
N LEU A 358 -1.86 11.13 -2.49
CA LEU A 358 -2.34 12.49 -2.77
C LEU A 358 -1.37 13.56 -2.25
N GLN A 359 -0.08 13.29 -2.39
CA GLN A 359 0.98 14.19 -1.95
C GLN A 359 0.98 15.42 -2.85
N VAL A 360 0.82 16.60 -2.26
CA VAL A 360 0.96 17.86 -2.99
C VAL A 360 2.43 18.24 -3.06
N LEU A 361 2.92 18.43 -4.28
CA LEU A 361 4.24 18.92 -4.61
C LEU A 361 4.10 20.22 -5.41
N LYS A 362 5.01 21.17 -5.17
CA LYS A 362 5.05 22.44 -5.91
C LYS A 362 5.98 22.30 -7.11
N GLY A 363 5.44 22.50 -8.30
CA GLY A 363 6.20 22.61 -9.55
C GLY A 363 6.69 24.04 -9.81
N THR A 364 7.20 24.27 -11.02
CA THR A 364 7.51 25.62 -11.53
C THR A 364 6.22 26.36 -11.90
N ASP A 365 6.28 27.69 -12.01
CA ASP A 365 5.18 28.52 -12.53
C ASP A 365 3.82 28.28 -11.85
N GLU A 366 3.83 28.13 -10.53
CA GLU A 366 2.65 27.86 -9.70
C GLU A 366 1.88 26.55 -10.01
N ILE A 367 2.49 25.65 -10.78
CA ILE A 367 1.92 24.32 -11.05
C ILE A 367 1.87 23.52 -9.76
N LEU A 368 0.72 22.88 -9.50
CA LEU A 368 0.57 21.91 -8.41
C LEU A 368 0.58 20.50 -8.97
N ILE A 369 1.40 19.65 -8.37
CA ILE A 369 1.49 18.23 -8.68
C ILE A 369 0.87 17.47 -7.51
N ILE A 370 -0.16 16.67 -7.78
CA ILE A 370 -0.78 15.76 -6.80
C ILE A 370 -0.35 14.35 -7.16
N ASP A 371 0.52 13.76 -6.34
CA ASP A 371 1.05 12.43 -6.55
C ASP A 371 0.27 11.39 -5.72
N ASP A 372 -0.52 10.56 -6.42
CA ASP A 372 -1.18 9.35 -5.90
C ASP A 372 -0.82 8.12 -6.76
N SER A 373 0.47 8.02 -7.13
CA SER A 373 0.97 7.01 -8.07
C SER A 373 1.24 5.63 -7.45
N TYR A 374 1.27 5.48 -6.12
CA TYR A 374 1.74 4.24 -5.48
C TYR A 374 0.87 3.02 -5.78
N SER A 375 -0.45 3.13 -5.59
CA SER A 375 -1.39 2.03 -5.82
C SER A 375 -2.81 2.58 -5.94
N GLY A 376 -3.44 2.32 -7.07
CA GLY A 376 -4.82 2.70 -7.33
C GLY A 376 -5.81 1.61 -6.93
N ASN A 377 -6.95 2.02 -6.39
CA ASN A 377 -8.14 1.20 -6.22
C ASN A 377 -9.40 2.08 -6.46
N PRO A 378 -10.60 1.51 -6.62
CA PRO A 378 -11.81 2.28 -6.92
C PRO A 378 -12.14 3.38 -5.91
N ALA A 379 -11.86 3.16 -4.62
CA ALA A 379 -12.10 4.18 -3.59
C ALA A 379 -11.05 5.30 -3.68
N GLY A 380 -9.78 4.95 -3.88
CA GLY A 380 -8.69 5.90 -4.08
C GLY A 380 -8.88 6.79 -5.32
N VAL A 381 -9.35 6.22 -6.43
CA VAL A 381 -9.66 7.02 -7.63
C VAL A 381 -10.80 8.01 -7.39
N ARG A 382 -11.87 7.58 -6.71
CA ARG A 382 -12.98 8.49 -6.36
C ARG A 382 -12.50 9.63 -5.46
N GLU A 383 -11.63 9.31 -4.50
CA GLU A 383 -11.00 10.30 -3.62
C GLU A 383 -10.12 11.28 -4.41
N ALA A 384 -9.27 10.79 -5.31
CA ALA A 384 -8.42 11.61 -6.17
C ALA A 384 -9.22 12.58 -7.05
N ILE A 385 -10.29 12.09 -7.68
CA ILE A 385 -11.22 12.92 -8.47
C ILE A 385 -11.91 13.95 -7.56
N GLY A 386 -12.32 13.54 -6.36
CA GLY A 386 -12.89 14.42 -5.33
C GLY A 386 -11.95 15.56 -4.99
N VAL A 387 -10.68 15.28 -4.66
CA VAL A 387 -9.65 16.29 -4.40
C VAL A 387 -9.46 17.21 -5.59
N LEU A 388 -9.31 16.65 -6.80
CA LEU A 388 -9.13 17.45 -8.01
C LEU A 388 -10.29 18.42 -8.24
N SER A 389 -11.53 18.00 -7.92
CA SER A 389 -12.73 18.85 -8.06
C SER A 389 -12.77 20.05 -7.10
N ARG A 390 -11.97 20.06 -6.03
CA ARG A 390 -11.90 21.16 -5.07
C ARG A 390 -11.15 22.37 -5.60
N PHE A 391 -10.29 22.19 -6.60
CA PHE A 391 -9.59 23.29 -7.27
C PHE A 391 -10.53 23.93 -8.30
N ARG A 392 -11.04 25.13 -7.98
CA ARG A 392 -12.07 25.81 -8.79
C ARG A 392 -11.46 26.83 -9.75
N SER A 393 -10.31 27.39 -9.39
CA SER A 393 -9.65 28.47 -10.11
C SER A 393 -8.45 27.98 -10.94
N ARG A 394 -8.21 26.67 -10.97
CA ARG A 394 -7.13 26.02 -11.72
C ARG A 394 -7.67 25.11 -12.80
N ARG A 395 -6.94 25.04 -13.91
CA ARG A 395 -7.15 23.99 -14.92
C ARG A 395 -6.66 22.65 -14.37
N LYS A 396 -7.49 21.63 -14.49
CA LYS A 396 -7.32 20.31 -13.87
C LYS A 396 -6.89 19.27 -14.90
N ILE A 397 -5.73 18.67 -14.67
CA ILE A 397 -5.17 17.61 -15.52
C ILE A 397 -5.11 16.31 -14.72
N TYR A 398 -5.54 15.22 -15.33
CA TYR A 398 -5.51 13.90 -14.72
C TYR A 398 -4.71 12.92 -15.59
N LEU A 399 -3.64 12.34 -15.06
CA LEU A 399 -2.78 11.39 -15.75
C LEU A 399 -2.95 10.01 -15.13
N THR A 400 -3.28 9.00 -15.94
CA THR A 400 -3.38 7.63 -15.43
C THR A 400 -3.10 6.54 -16.49
N PRO A 401 -2.47 5.42 -16.10
CA PRO A 401 -2.54 4.17 -16.83
C PRO A 401 -3.80 3.35 -16.51
N GLY A 402 -4.76 3.87 -15.74
CA GLY A 402 -5.91 3.08 -15.27
C GLY A 402 -5.53 2.14 -14.12
N LEU A 403 -6.48 1.34 -13.65
CA LEU A 403 -6.33 0.45 -12.50
C LEU A 403 -5.91 -0.96 -12.92
N VAL A 404 -5.15 -1.63 -12.06
CA VAL A 404 -4.80 -3.05 -12.17
C VAL A 404 -5.67 -3.89 -11.24
N GLU A 405 -5.75 -5.20 -11.48
CA GLU A 405 -6.38 -6.17 -10.56
C GLU A 405 -7.86 -5.88 -10.22
N THR A 406 -8.61 -5.29 -11.17
CA THR A 406 -10.02 -4.94 -10.98
C THR A 406 -11.01 -6.07 -11.31
N GLY A 407 -10.51 -7.28 -11.56
CA GLY A 407 -11.29 -8.49 -11.83
C GLY A 407 -12.30 -8.34 -12.99
N SER A 408 -13.43 -9.05 -12.88
CA SER A 408 -14.49 -9.08 -13.90
C SER A 408 -15.21 -7.75 -14.11
N ARG A 409 -15.15 -6.83 -13.14
CA ARG A 409 -15.79 -5.51 -13.20
C ARG A 409 -14.93 -4.44 -13.88
N ALA A 410 -13.76 -4.81 -14.39
CA ALA A 410 -12.81 -3.87 -14.98
C ALA A 410 -13.45 -2.92 -16.01
N ALA A 411 -14.22 -3.44 -16.97
CA ALA A 411 -14.80 -2.63 -18.04
C ALA A 411 -15.80 -1.59 -17.52
N GLN A 412 -16.73 -2.01 -16.66
CA GLN A 412 -17.71 -1.13 -16.05
C GLN A 412 -17.02 -0.05 -15.21
N LEU A 413 -16.10 -0.46 -14.33
CA LEU A 413 -15.39 0.44 -13.42
C LEU A 413 -14.59 1.52 -14.17
N HIS A 414 -13.87 1.14 -15.22
CA HIS A 414 -13.07 2.10 -16.00
C HIS A 414 -13.95 3.10 -16.75
N ARG A 415 -15.11 2.68 -17.28
CA ARG A 415 -16.09 3.62 -17.85
C ARG A 415 -16.66 4.58 -16.81
N GLU A 416 -17.00 4.08 -15.62
CA GLU A 416 -17.49 4.91 -14.50
C GLU A 416 -16.44 5.95 -14.08
N ILE A 417 -15.16 5.57 -14.01
CA ILE A 417 -14.06 6.51 -13.74
C ILE A 417 -13.97 7.56 -14.86
N GLY A 418 -14.06 7.16 -16.12
CA GLY A 418 -14.06 8.08 -17.25
C GLY A 418 -15.21 9.09 -17.18
N ALA A 419 -16.41 8.62 -16.85
CA ALA A 419 -17.58 9.47 -16.66
C ALA A 419 -17.44 10.44 -15.47
N ALA A 420 -16.79 10.01 -14.38
CA ALA A 420 -16.49 10.88 -13.24
C ALA A 420 -15.46 11.96 -13.59
N LEU A 421 -14.41 11.60 -14.33
CA LEU A 421 -13.39 12.54 -14.80
C LEU A 421 -13.96 13.59 -15.76
N ALA A 422 -14.90 13.21 -16.62
CA ALA A 422 -15.53 14.13 -17.58
C ALA A 422 -16.21 15.35 -16.90
N ARG A 423 -16.64 15.20 -15.64
CA ARG A 423 -17.28 16.28 -14.86
C ARG A 423 -16.28 17.20 -14.14
N VAL A 424 -15.01 16.80 -14.05
CA VAL A 424 -14.03 17.42 -13.16
C VAL A 424 -12.81 17.93 -13.90
N ALA A 425 -12.20 17.09 -14.74
CA ALA A 425 -10.95 17.38 -15.41
C ALA A 425 -11.16 18.26 -16.64
N ASP A 426 -10.17 19.08 -16.96
CA ASP A 426 -10.10 19.84 -18.21
C ASP A 426 -9.28 19.08 -19.27
N VAL A 427 -8.32 18.25 -18.83
CA VAL A 427 -7.52 17.36 -19.69
C VAL A 427 -7.33 16.01 -19.01
N VAL A 428 -7.44 14.93 -19.78
CA VAL A 428 -7.09 13.58 -19.31
C VAL A 428 -5.97 13.01 -20.17
N ILE A 429 -4.88 12.61 -19.52
CA ILE A 429 -3.72 11.96 -20.13
C ILE A 429 -3.80 10.46 -19.84
N LEU A 430 -3.86 9.64 -20.89
CA LEU A 430 -4.01 8.19 -20.81
C LEU A 430 -2.76 7.49 -21.35
N ILE A 431 -2.26 6.52 -20.59
CA ILE A 431 -1.21 5.60 -21.04
C ILE A 431 -1.86 4.38 -21.70
N ARG A 432 -1.47 4.05 -22.94
CA ARG A 432 -2.06 2.93 -23.68
C ARG A 432 -1.80 1.61 -22.96
N ASN A 433 -2.88 0.86 -22.73
CA ASN A 433 -2.86 -0.53 -22.28
C ASN A 433 -4.25 -1.15 -22.51
N SER A 434 -4.52 -2.29 -21.86
CA SER A 434 -5.77 -3.03 -22.02
C SER A 434 -7.01 -2.34 -21.43
N VAL A 435 -6.87 -1.39 -20.50
CA VAL A 435 -8.02 -0.79 -19.78
C VAL A 435 -8.24 0.69 -20.06
N THR A 436 -7.23 1.44 -20.46
CA THR A 436 -7.39 2.87 -20.78
C THR A 436 -8.32 3.18 -21.96
N PRO A 437 -8.53 2.30 -22.97
CA PRO A 437 -9.60 2.48 -23.95
C PRO A 437 -11.00 2.53 -23.32
N LEU A 438 -11.24 1.81 -22.22
CA LEU A 438 -12.53 1.78 -21.51
C LEU A 438 -12.76 3.09 -20.73
N LEU A 439 -11.69 3.68 -20.18
CA LEU A 439 -11.71 5.02 -19.59
C LEU A 439 -12.09 6.08 -20.64
N ALA A 440 -11.46 6.03 -21.80
CA ALA A 440 -11.75 6.94 -22.90
C ALA A 440 -13.19 6.78 -23.43
N GLU A 441 -13.71 5.56 -23.47
CA GLU A 441 -15.13 5.30 -23.78
C GLU A 441 -16.05 6.02 -22.79
N GLY A 442 -15.81 5.90 -21.48
CA GLY A 442 -16.59 6.58 -20.45
C GLY A 442 -16.52 8.11 -20.52
N LEU A 443 -15.34 8.65 -20.83
CA LEU A 443 -15.16 10.08 -21.10
C LEU A 443 -16.02 10.55 -22.27
N ARG A 444 -15.94 9.87 -23.42
CA ARG A 444 -16.70 10.21 -24.64
C ARG A 444 -18.20 10.12 -24.44
N GLN A 445 -18.68 9.05 -23.80
CA GLN A 445 -20.11 8.86 -23.49
C GLN A 445 -20.67 9.96 -22.59
N SER A 446 -19.80 10.63 -21.81
CA SER A 446 -20.16 11.74 -20.94
C SER A 446 -19.95 13.12 -21.57
N GLY A 447 -19.73 13.17 -22.89
CA GLY A 447 -19.58 14.43 -23.64
C GLY A 447 -18.19 15.07 -23.54
N PHE A 448 -17.19 14.36 -23.01
CA PHE A 448 -15.82 14.87 -22.95
C PHE A 448 -15.23 14.95 -24.36
N GLN A 449 -14.64 16.10 -24.69
CA GLN A 449 -14.17 16.38 -26.05
C GLN A 449 -12.87 15.63 -26.36
N GLU A 450 -12.78 14.99 -27.52
CA GLU A 450 -11.63 14.17 -27.92
C GLU A 450 -10.30 14.96 -27.87
N ARG A 451 -10.33 16.25 -28.23
CA ARG A 451 -9.16 17.15 -28.18
C ARG A 451 -8.57 17.34 -26.77
N HIS A 452 -9.30 16.97 -25.72
CA HIS A 452 -8.86 17.04 -24.32
C HIS A 452 -8.40 15.68 -23.77
N ILE A 453 -8.42 14.62 -24.60
CA ILE A 453 -7.89 13.29 -24.27
C ILE A 453 -6.54 13.13 -24.97
N VAL A 454 -5.46 13.04 -24.19
CA VAL A 454 -4.09 12.92 -24.70
C VAL A 454 -3.57 11.51 -24.46
N TRP A 455 -2.98 10.89 -25.48
CA TRP A 455 -2.50 9.50 -25.42
C TRP A 455 -0.99 9.39 -25.48
N PHE A 456 -0.43 8.49 -24.68
CA PHE A 456 0.98 8.10 -24.74
C PHE A 456 1.14 6.57 -24.70
N GLU A 457 2.15 6.04 -25.36
CA GLU A 457 2.44 4.59 -25.34
C GLU A 457 2.97 4.12 -23.98
N HIS A 458 3.71 4.95 -23.27
CA HIS A 458 4.27 4.61 -21.96
C HIS A 458 4.42 5.84 -21.06
N ALA A 459 4.41 5.63 -19.74
CA ALA A 459 4.48 6.69 -18.73
C ALA A 459 5.69 7.63 -18.93
N ALA A 460 6.85 7.09 -19.33
CA ALA A 460 8.05 7.91 -19.58
C ALA A 460 7.86 8.93 -20.73
N ALA A 461 7.10 8.58 -21.77
CA ALA A 461 6.81 9.51 -22.87
C ALA A 461 5.84 10.60 -22.40
N ALA A 462 4.84 10.23 -21.60
CA ALA A 462 3.94 11.20 -21.00
C ALA A 462 4.71 12.21 -20.12
N HIS A 463 5.59 11.73 -19.23
CA HIS A 463 6.44 12.58 -18.39
C HIS A 463 7.30 13.55 -19.20
N ALA A 464 7.95 13.08 -20.27
CA ALA A 464 8.78 13.92 -21.11
C ALA A 464 7.99 15.02 -21.84
N ALA A 465 6.70 14.79 -22.12
CA ALA A 465 5.83 15.74 -22.82
C ALA A 465 5.14 16.76 -21.90
N LEU A 466 5.12 16.55 -20.58
CA LEU A 466 4.43 17.42 -19.62
C LEU A 466 4.80 18.91 -19.74
N PRO A 467 6.07 19.31 -19.94
CA PRO A 467 6.43 20.73 -20.10
C PRO A 467 5.74 21.43 -21.27
N HIS A 468 5.25 20.67 -22.27
CA HIS A 468 4.55 21.21 -23.44
C HIS A 468 3.02 21.16 -23.30
N ILE A 469 2.49 20.49 -22.28
CA ILE A 469 1.05 20.32 -22.04
C ILE A 469 0.56 21.24 -20.91
N LEU A 470 1.37 21.34 -19.86
CA LEU A 470 1.06 22.10 -18.66
C LEU A 470 1.22 23.60 -18.91
N LYS A 471 0.38 24.37 -18.26
CA LYS A 471 0.40 25.84 -18.25
C LYS A 471 0.62 26.35 -16.82
N PRO A 472 1.13 27.59 -16.65
CA PRO A 472 1.23 28.21 -15.34
C PRO A 472 -0.12 28.16 -14.59
N GLY A 473 -0.06 27.83 -13.29
CA GLY A 473 -1.24 27.69 -12.43
C GLY A 473 -2.03 26.37 -12.56
N ASP A 474 -1.67 25.48 -13.49
CA ASP A 474 -2.33 24.17 -13.65
C ASP A 474 -2.20 23.32 -12.36
N VAL A 475 -3.17 22.42 -12.15
CA VAL A 475 -3.05 21.31 -11.20
C VAL A 475 -3.08 19.98 -11.95
N ILE A 476 -2.06 19.16 -11.79
CA ILE A 476 -1.96 17.83 -12.39
C ILE A 476 -1.99 16.75 -11.30
N LEU A 477 -2.84 15.74 -11.48
CA LEU A 477 -2.93 14.58 -10.61
C LEU A 477 -2.38 13.34 -11.32
N PHE A 478 -1.40 12.68 -10.71
CA PHE A 478 -0.85 11.40 -11.14
C PHE A 478 -1.55 10.28 -10.38
N GLN A 479 -2.38 9.50 -11.07
CA GLN A 479 -3.09 8.38 -10.46
C GLN A 479 -2.55 7.05 -10.94
N ASN A 480 -2.05 6.26 -9.99
CA ASN A 480 -1.54 4.90 -10.18
C ASN A 480 -0.30 4.83 -11.11
N ASP A 481 0.57 3.86 -10.86
CA ASP A 481 1.68 3.50 -11.75
C ASP A 481 1.69 1.98 -11.96
N TRP A 482 1.63 1.55 -13.21
CA TRP A 482 1.70 0.12 -13.54
C TRP A 482 3.15 -0.34 -13.43
N GLY A 483 3.44 -1.16 -12.41
CA GLY A 483 4.74 -1.81 -12.25
C GLY A 483 5.06 -2.79 -13.39
N ASP A 484 6.32 -3.24 -13.45
CA ASP A 484 6.84 -4.14 -14.50
C ASP A 484 6.01 -5.43 -14.67
N GLN A 485 5.30 -5.87 -13.63
CA GLN A 485 4.43 -7.03 -13.67
C GLN A 485 3.16 -6.88 -14.51
N TYR A 486 2.67 -5.65 -14.76
CA TYR A 486 1.39 -5.39 -15.43
C TYR A 486 1.53 -4.84 -16.86
N GLY A 487 2.75 -4.48 -17.27
CA GLY A 487 3.06 -3.93 -18.60
C GLY A 487 3.04 -4.93 -19.74
#